data_AF-A0A3B0AFQ5-F1
#
_entry.id   AF-A0A3B0AFQ5-F1
#
_cell.length_a   1.000
_cell.length_b   1.000
_cell.length_c   1.000
_cell.angle_alpha   90.00
_cell.angle_beta   90.00
_cell.angle_gamma   90.00
#
_symmetry.space_group_name_H-M   'P 1'
#
loop_
_entity.id
_entity.type
_entity.pdbx_description
1 polymer ?
#
loop_
_entity_poly.entity_id
_entity_poly.type
_entity_poly.pdbx_seq_one_letter_code
_entity_poly.pdbx_strand_id
1 'polypeptide(L)'
;MIDRRQAEQLAAVWARRDSQRLGYECTPTVDEFDLGYVISSTVSTQARTLPGDLPTMVVDKETGEVTTWPRVPPEVVGEMYRRNRPPGPTAPRTVDPASQVLREIRRLPTPGATAHLGLDGRLFRAHGAKGDVPLRHHPLVRRYLDDLPPGRLARGGDRHAELIVVSDVLHEYDHRRAAEGIAPMGMGDAEALLGAARFEVFRVREPGDPYGGPAERPCDSCLAFLVRFGVLPRAELAFTAEWRPEHRPAHHPGRFPEEVADALVDGGWEDSGFNAALAAGAIQETCEVAGRQHRHEPFPAAVRALTAFPAVLSRRRGPGEQVWISRFTTNPLRGAHSADTLADFAAVLGTRLFPFGSEHGDSIFAVDEQGRVFALDQAGEWFLGADVDAALTTLLLGRAPARVRDDGTW
;
A
#
# COMPACT_ATOMS: atom_id res chain seq x y z
N MET A 1 -20.74 5.26 10.26
CA MET A 1 -21.17 6.67 10.40
C MET A 1 -20.05 7.45 11.07
N ILE A 2 -19.69 8.60 10.50
CA ILE A 2 -18.68 9.53 11.02
C ILE A 2 -19.36 10.55 11.92
N ASP A 3 -18.92 10.64 13.18
CA ASP A 3 -19.38 11.66 14.12
C ASP A 3 -18.56 12.96 14.04
N ARG A 4 -19.05 14.03 14.68
CA ARG A 4 -18.41 15.34 14.62
C ARG A 4 -17.00 15.33 15.22
N ARG A 5 -16.81 14.58 16.32
CA ARG A 5 -15.50 14.47 16.98
C ARG A 5 -14.49 13.80 16.07
N GLN A 6 -14.90 12.74 15.36
CA GLN A 6 -14.08 12.06 14.37
C GLN A 6 -13.73 12.99 13.21
N ALA A 7 -14.69 13.78 12.71
CA ALA A 7 -14.42 14.78 11.67
C ALA A 7 -13.42 15.86 12.12
N GLU A 8 -13.53 16.36 13.35
CA GLU A 8 -12.57 17.32 13.94
C GLU A 8 -11.17 16.71 14.11
N GLN A 9 -11.08 15.43 14.51
CA GLN A 9 -9.81 14.70 14.57
C GLN A 9 -9.17 14.53 13.19
N LEU A 10 -9.97 14.16 12.18
CA LEU A 10 -9.50 14.06 10.79
C LEU A 10 -8.97 15.40 10.28
N ALA A 11 -9.73 16.48 10.50
CA ALA A 11 -9.32 17.83 10.10
C ALA A 11 -8.00 18.23 10.76
N ALA A 12 -7.84 17.98 12.07
CA ALA A 12 -6.60 18.28 12.77
C ALA A 12 -5.40 17.49 12.23
N VAL A 13 -5.58 16.22 11.85
CA VAL A 13 -4.52 15.41 11.24
C VAL A 13 -4.17 15.92 9.84
N TRP A 14 -5.17 16.18 9.00
CA TRP A 14 -4.93 16.66 7.64
C TRP A 14 -4.28 18.05 7.62
N ALA A 15 -4.74 18.99 8.45
CA ALA A 15 -4.13 20.31 8.57
C ALA A 15 -2.68 20.25 9.08
N ARG A 16 -2.37 19.32 10.00
CA ARG A 16 -0.98 19.06 10.43
C ARG A 16 -0.12 18.55 9.28
N ARG A 17 -0.62 17.61 8.48
CA ARG A 17 0.07 17.09 7.30
C ARG A 17 0.29 18.18 6.25
N ASP A 18 -0.71 19.03 6.01
CA ASP A 18 -0.59 20.19 5.13
C ASP A 18 0.47 21.17 5.65
N SER A 19 0.49 21.44 6.96
CA SER A 19 1.49 22.33 7.57
C SER A 19 2.91 21.82 7.32
N GLN A 20 3.13 20.51 7.47
CA GLN A 20 4.40 19.86 7.21
C GLN A 20 4.77 19.88 5.71
N ARG A 21 3.78 19.73 4.82
CA ARG A 21 4.00 19.74 3.37
C ARG A 21 4.32 21.13 2.85
N LEU A 22 3.65 22.15 3.37
CA LEU A 22 3.73 23.53 2.89
C LEU A 22 4.79 24.36 3.61
N GLY A 23 5.23 23.92 4.79
CA GLY A 23 6.27 24.60 5.57
C GLY A 23 5.77 25.80 6.40
N TYR A 24 4.46 25.94 6.58
CA TYR A 24 3.83 26.96 7.41
C TYR A 24 2.56 26.41 8.08
N GLU A 25 2.13 27.04 9.17
CA GLU A 25 0.98 26.58 9.95
C GLU A 25 -0.33 26.64 9.15
N CYS A 26 -1.05 25.51 9.14
CA CYS A 26 -2.39 25.35 8.60
C CYS A 26 -3.35 25.02 9.74
N THR A 27 -4.41 25.80 9.87
CA THR A 27 -5.44 25.64 10.90
C THR A 27 -6.64 24.91 10.32
N PRO A 28 -7.09 23.80 10.92
CA PRO A 28 -8.24 23.04 10.44
C PRO A 28 -9.55 23.82 10.63
N THR A 29 -10.47 23.65 9.70
CA THR A 29 -11.86 24.11 9.78
C THR A 29 -12.81 22.96 9.46
N VAL A 30 -13.90 22.85 10.21
CA VAL A 30 -14.92 21.82 10.04
C VAL A 30 -16.31 22.43 10.13
N ASP A 31 -17.03 22.38 9.01
CA ASP A 31 -18.41 22.84 8.90
C ASP A 31 -19.33 21.62 8.67
N GLU A 32 -20.33 21.46 9.53
CA GLU A 32 -21.28 20.34 9.46
C GLU A 32 -22.52 20.74 8.68
N PHE A 33 -23.01 19.84 7.84
CA PHE A 33 -24.30 19.95 7.16
C PHE A 33 -25.06 18.62 7.26
N ASP A 34 -26.26 18.55 6.67
CA ASP A 34 -27.17 17.41 6.82
C ASP A 34 -26.58 16.06 6.36
N LEU A 35 -25.71 16.07 5.35
CA LEU A 35 -25.13 14.84 4.78
C LEU A 35 -23.68 14.56 5.20
N GLY A 36 -23.00 15.46 5.90
CA GLY A 36 -21.57 15.30 6.16
C GLY A 36 -20.86 16.50 6.77
N TYR A 37 -19.55 16.53 6.58
CA TYR A 37 -18.67 17.58 7.07
C TYR A 37 -17.81 18.12 5.93
N VAL A 38 -17.80 19.43 5.75
CA VAL A 38 -16.85 20.14 4.91
C VAL A 38 -15.60 20.40 5.75
N ILE A 39 -14.49 19.81 5.34
CA ILE A 39 -13.19 19.95 5.99
C ILE A 39 -12.25 20.71 5.07
N SER A 40 -11.61 21.75 5.59
CA SER A 40 -10.54 22.46 4.87
C SER A 40 -9.49 23.00 5.83
N SER A 41 -8.42 23.55 5.28
CA SER A 41 -7.34 24.19 6.01
C SER A 41 -7.29 25.69 5.69
N THR A 42 -7.13 26.52 6.72
CA THR A 42 -6.87 27.96 6.59
C THR A 42 -5.42 28.25 6.95
N VAL A 43 -4.88 29.34 6.39
CA VAL A 43 -3.48 29.73 6.55
C VAL A 43 -3.40 31.23 6.77
N SER A 44 -2.26 31.71 7.26
CA SER A 44 -2.00 33.15 7.37
C SER A 44 -2.21 33.85 6.02
N THR A 45 -2.74 35.08 6.03
CA THR A 45 -2.89 35.91 4.82
C THR A 45 -1.56 36.28 4.16
N GLN A 46 -0.45 36.09 4.88
CA GLN A 46 0.91 36.28 4.36
C GLN A 46 1.45 35.03 3.64
N ALA A 47 0.82 33.87 3.80
CA ALA A 47 1.24 32.64 3.15
C ALA A 47 0.89 32.67 1.66
N ARG A 48 1.84 32.24 0.82
CA ARG A 48 1.60 32.05 -0.61
C ARG A 48 1.11 30.62 -0.85
N THR A 49 -0.17 30.48 -1.17
CA THR A 49 -0.78 29.21 -1.55
C THR A 49 -0.88 29.10 -3.06
N LEU A 50 -0.49 27.95 -3.60
CA LEU A 50 -0.72 27.58 -5.00
C LEU A 50 -2.09 26.88 -5.15
N PRO A 51 -2.69 26.89 -6.35
CA PRO A 51 -3.87 26.07 -6.63
C PRO A 51 -3.63 24.60 -6.27
N GLY A 52 -4.52 24.02 -5.46
CA GLY A 52 -4.42 22.65 -4.98
C GLY A 52 -3.73 22.48 -3.62
N ASP A 53 -3.09 23.52 -3.07
CA ASP A 53 -2.38 23.40 -1.79
C ASP A 53 -3.28 23.17 -0.58
N LEU A 54 -4.53 23.63 -0.62
CA LEU A 54 -5.46 23.53 0.50
C LEU A 54 -6.80 23.01 -0.04
N PRO A 55 -6.91 21.69 -0.31
CA PRO A 55 -8.12 21.12 -0.88
C PRO A 55 -9.28 21.28 0.10
N THR A 56 -10.48 21.53 -0.44
CA THR A 56 -11.73 21.45 0.33
C THR A 56 -12.27 20.05 0.17
N MET A 57 -12.47 19.34 1.28
CA MET A 57 -12.90 17.95 1.31
C MET A 57 -14.29 17.83 1.93
N VAL A 58 -15.12 16.93 1.42
CA VAL A 58 -16.36 16.53 2.09
C VAL A 58 -16.19 15.10 2.59
N VAL A 59 -16.48 14.88 3.87
CA VAL A 59 -16.62 13.55 4.48
C VAL A 59 -18.11 13.26 4.64
N ASP A 60 -18.64 12.28 3.90
CA ASP A 60 -20.03 11.85 4.02
C ASP A 60 -20.27 11.18 5.39
N LYS A 61 -21.33 11.62 6.09
CA LYS A 61 -21.62 11.19 7.46
C LYS A 61 -21.94 9.70 7.55
N GLU A 62 -22.62 9.16 6.55
CA GLU A 62 -23.15 7.80 6.57
C GLU A 62 -22.06 6.80 6.15
N THR A 63 -21.43 7.10 5.02
CA THR A 63 -20.52 6.21 4.30
C THR A 63 -19.05 6.42 4.64
N GLY A 64 -18.68 7.61 5.15
CA GLY A 64 -17.28 8.00 5.34
C GLY A 64 -16.52 8.23 4.03
N GLU A 65 -17.21 8.32 2.89
CA GLU A 65 -16.58 8.66 1.61
C GLU A 65 -16.00 10.07 1.66
N VAL A 66 -14.78 10.21 1.12
CA VAL A 66 -14.04 11.47 1.08
C VAL A 66 -13.98 11.97 -0.36
N THR A 67 -14.50 13.17 -0.62
CA THR A 67 -14.53 13.79 -1.95
C THR A 67 -13.90 15.17 -1.93
N THR A 68 -13.22 15.56 -3.01
CA THR A 68 -12.59 16.88 -3.15
C THR A 68 -13.48 17.84 -3.92
N TRP A 69 -13.60 19.07 -3.42
CA TRP A 69 -14.47 20.12 -3.93
C TRP A 69 -13.70 21.43 -4.17
N PRO A 70 -14.21 22.33 -5.02
CA PRO A 70 -13.64 23.66 -5.19
C PRO A 70 -13.62 24.44 -3.89
N ARG A 71 -12.67 25.37 -3.77
CA ARG A 71 -12.53 26.25 -2.60
C ARG A 71 -13.54 27.39 -2.67
N VAL A 72 -14.77 27.09 -2.28
CA VAL A 72 -15.91 28.02 -2.14
C VAL A 72 -16.48 27.92 -0.72
N PRO A 73 -17.36 28.85 -0.28
CA PRO A 73 -17.93 28.77 1.06
C PRO A 73 -18.58 27.41 1.37
N PRO A 74 -18.48 26.89 2.61
CA PRO A 74 -18.96 25.56 2.97
C PRO A 74 -20.43 25.29 2.63
N GLU A 75 -21.29 26.31 2.74
CA GLU A 75 -22.70 26.23 2.36
C GLU A 75 -22.89 25.93 0.87
N VAL A 76 -22.05 26.53 0.01
CA VAL A 76 -22.04 26.29 -1.44
C VAL A 76 -21.51 24.88 -1.74
N VAL A 77 -20.49 24.42 -1.01
CA VAL A 77 -20.02 23.03 -1.11
C VAL A 77 -21.13 22.05 -0.75
N GLY A 78 -21.88 22.30 0.33
CA GLY A 78 -23.01 21.48 0.73
C GLY A 78 -24.12 21.41 -0.33
N GLU A 79 -24.43 22.54 -0.98
CA GLU A 79 -25.37 22.59 -2.12
C GLU A 79 -24.86 21.79 -3.33
N MET A 80 -23.58 21.97 -3.67
CA MET A 80 -22.94 21.24 -4.77
C MET A 80 -22.90 19.73 -4.48
N TYR A 81 -22.62 19.34 -3.24
CA TYR A 81 -22.60 17.94 -2.81
C TYR A 81 -24.00 17.32 -2.95
N ARG A 82 -25.04 17.99 -2.44
CA ARG A 82 -26.46 17.55 -2.59
C ARG A 82 -26.84 17.37 -4.06
N ARG A 83 -26.46 18.31 -4.93
CA ARG A 83 -26.80 18.27 -6.36
C ARG A 83 -26.11 17.13 -7.11
N ASN A 84 -24.88 16.80 -6.74
CA ASN A 84 -24.07 15.80 -7.43
C ASN A 84 -24.17 14.39 -6.81
N ARG A 85 -24.83 14.24 -5.66
CA ARG A 85 -25.06 12.93 -5.04
C ARG A 85 -25.98 12.11 -5.96
N PRO A 86 -25.61 10.88 -6.34
CA PRO A 86 -26.48 10.02 -7.12
C PRO A 86 -27.81 9.80 -6.39
N PRO A 87 -28.97 9.88 -7.06
CA PRO A 87 -30.24 9.57 -6.45
C PRO A 87 -30.36 8.06 -6.20
N GLY A 88 -30.87 7.68 -5.02
CA GLY A 88 -31.13 6.28 -4.67
C GLY A 88 -30.02 5.60 -3.88
N PRO A 89 -30.15 4.28 -3.63
CA PRO A 89 -29.11 3.51 -2.94
C PRO A 89 -27.82 3.51 -3.75
N THR A 90 -26.68 3.61 -3.08
CA THR A 90 -25.37 3.50 -3.72
C THR A 90 -25.00 2.05 -3.96
N ALA A 91 -24.18 1.82 -4.99
CA ALA A 91 -23.62 0.50 -5.23
C ALA A 91 -22.79 0.04 -4.01
N PRO A 92 -22.78 -1.27 -3.71
CA PRO A 92 -21.92 -1.81 -2.67
C PRO A 92 -20.45 -1.46 -2.93
N ARG A 93 -19.72 -1.13 -1.86
CA ARG A 93 -18.26 -0.94 -1.89
C ARG A 93 -17.55 -2.17 -1.32
N THR A 94 -16.45 -2.53 -1.96
CA THR A 94 -15.59 -3.64 -1.54
C THR A 94 -15.01 -3.39 -0.15
N VAL A 95 -14.56 -2.17 0.11
CA VAL A 95 -14.02 -1.74 1.40
C VAL A 95 -14.93 -0.67 1.95
N ASP A 96 -15.21 -0.71 3.26
CA ASP A 96 -15.92 0.36 3.94
C ASP A 96 -15.04 1.64 4.00
N PRO A 97 -15.44 2.75 3.34
CA PRO A 97 -14.63 3.97 3.32
C PRO A 97 -14.42 4.56 4.70
N ALA A 98 -15.44 4.51 5.58
CA ALA A 98 -15.36 4.99 6.94
C ALA A 98 -14.22 4.33 7.73
N SER A 99 -14.05 3.01 7.59
CA SER A 99 -12.98 2.28 8.26
C SER A 99 -11.57 2.71 7.79
N GLN A 100 -11.40 3.04 6.51
CA GLN A 100 -10.10 3.52 5.99
C GLN A 100 -9.79 4.94 6.45
N VAL A 101 -10.75 5.86 6.32
CA VAL A 101 -10.52 7.27 6.69
C VAL A 101 -10.28 7.40 8.20
N LEU A 102 -11.03 6.68 9.05
CA LEU A 102 -10.84 6.72 10.50
C LEU A 102 -9.47 6.19 10.94
N ARG A 103 -8.88 5.24 10.19
CA ARG A 103 -7.52 4.77 10.47
C ARG A 103 -6.49 5.89 10.30
N GLU A 104 -6.72 6.84 9.40
CA GLU A 104 -5.81 7.98 9.20
C GLU A 104 -5.70 8.90 10.41
N ILE A 105 -6.66 8.87 11.34
CA ILE A 105 -6.58 9.64 12.59
C ILE A 105 -5.33 9.26 13.39
N ARG A 106 -4.89 8.00 13.28
CA ARG A 106 -3.82 7.43 14.12
C ARG A 106 -2.62 6.92 13.33
N ARG A 107 -2.80 6.64 12.04
CA ARG A 107 -1.79 6.01 11.20
C ARG A 107 -1.53 6.84 9.95
N LEU A 108 -0.29 6.82 9.47
CA LEU A 108 0.02 7.33 8.15
C LEU A 108 -0.54 6.42 7.04
N PRO A 109 -0.98 6.98 5.90
CA PRO A 109 -1.43 6.18 4.76
C PRO A 109 -0.26 5.47 4.05
N THR A 110 0.96 5.99 4.18
CA THR A 110 2.18 5.45 3.57
C THR A 110 2.67 4.17 4.30
N PRO A 111 3.37 3.24 3.60
CA PRO A 111 3.37 3.13 2.15
C PRO A 111 2.02 2.59 1.66
N GLY A 112 1.45 3.16 0.62
CA GLY A 112 0.15 2.75 0.09
C GLY A 112 0.17 2.64 -1.43
N ALA A 113 -0.99 2.29 -2.00
CA ALA A 113 -1.20 2.43 -3.43
C ALA A 113 -2.65 2.86 -3.73
N THR A 114 -2.81 3.52 -4.86
CA THR A 114 -4.09 3.94 -5.42
C THR A 114 -4.18 3.40 -6.84
N ALA A 115 -5.29 2.75 -7.18
CA ALA A 115 -5.58 2.28 -8.54
C ALA A 115 -6.67 3.15 -9.16
N HIS A 116 -6.45 3.52 -10.42
CA HIS A 116 -7.33 4.32 -11.25
C HIS A 116 -7.81 3.45 -12.42
N LEU A 117 -9.12 3.34 -12.59
CA LEU A 117 -9.75 2.62 -13.69
C LEU A 117 -10.72 3.57 -14.41
N GLY A 118 -10.38 3.96 -15.64
CA GLY A 118 -11.20 4.80 -16.50
C GLY A 118 -12.07 3.97 -17.43
N LEU A 119 -13.39 4.20 -17.41
CA LEU A 119 -14.37 3.47 -18.23
C LEU A 119 -15.54 4.40 -18.58
N ASP A 120 -15.96 4.43 -19.84
CA ASP A 120 -17.07 5.26 -20.33
C ASP A 120 -16.98 6.76 -19.92
N GLY A 121 -15.76 7.31 -19.91
CA GLY A 121 -15.51 8.69 -19.48
C GLY A 121 -15.62 8.93 -17.96
N ARG A 122 -15.83 7.88 -17.16
CA ARG A 122 -15.84 7.92 -15.70
C ARG A 122 -14.52 7.37 -15.15
N LEU A 123 -14.05 7.96 -14.07
CA LEU A 123 -12.86 7.51 -13.34
C LEU A 123 -13.27 6.85 -12.02
N PHE A 124 -12.93 5.58 -11.87
CA PHE A 124 -13.04 4.82 -10.63
C PHE A 124 -11.69 4.83 -9.92
N ARG A 125 -11.71 4.97 -8.59
CA ARG A 125 -10.51 5.04 -7.77
C ARG A 125 -10.68 4.16 -6.55
N ALA A 126 -9.65 3.38 -6.22
CA ALA A 126 -9.58 2.63 -4.97
C ALA A 126 -8.18 2.71 -4.36
N HIS A 127 -8.08 2.43 -3.07
CA HIS A 127 -6.84 2.37 -2.32
C HIS A 127 -6.62 0.96 -1.79
N GLY A 128 -5.35 0.59 -1.56
CA GLY A 128 -5.03 -0.62 -0.82
C GLY A 128 -5.63 -0.57 0.58
N ALA A 129 -6.23 -1.68 1.02
CA ALA A 129 -6.99 -1.73 2.27
C ALA A 129 -6.10 -2.12 3.46
N LYS A 130 -5.87 -1.17 4.37
CA LYS A 130 -5.14 -1.39 5.63
C LYS A 130 -6.08 -1.52 6.83
N GLY A 131 -5.54 -1.96 7.97
CA GLY A 131 -6.31 -2.23 9.19
C GLY A 131 -7.20 -3.48 9.09
N ASP A 132 -7.77 -3.92 10.21
CA ASP A 132 -8.60 -5.13 10.30
C ASP A 132 -10.01 -4.87 9.74
N VAL A 133 -10.07 -4.65 8.43
CA VAL A 133 -11.32 -4.38 7.70
C VAL A 133 -11.78 -5.61 6.92
N PRO A 134 -13.09 -5.92 6.91
CA PRO A 134 -13.65 -6.95 6.06
C PRO A 134 -13.69 -6.49 4.60
N LEU A 135 -13.39 -7.40 3.67
CA LEU A 135 -13.45 -7.14 2.23
C LEU A 135 -14.70 -7.80 1.64
N ARG A 136 -15.54 -7.00 1.00
CA ARG A 136 -16.79 -7.42 0.35
C ARG A 136 -16.61 -7.41 -1.17
N HIS A 137 -15.64 -8.20 -1.64
CA HIS A 137 -15.35 -8.34 -3.06
C HIS A 137 -16.60 -8.76 -3.85
N HIS A 138 -16.72 -8.25 -5.06
CA HIS A 138 -17.72 -8.65 -6.03
C HIS A 138 -17.68 -10.17 -6.23
N PRO A 139 -18.82 -10.87 -6.39
CA PRO A 139 -18.85 -12.33 -6.49
C PRO A 139 -17.89 -12.93 -7.54
N LEU A 140 -17.68 -12.26 -8.68
CA LEU A 140 -16.70 -12.69 -9.68
C LEU A 140 -15.25 -12.63 -9.18
N VAL A 141 -14.88 -11.55 -8.47
CA VAL A 141 -13.54 -11.40 -7.87
C VAL A 141 -13.37 -12.38 -6.73
N ARG A 142 -14.41 -12.57 -5.89
CA ARG A 142 -14.38 -13.56 -4.81
C ARG A 142 -14.16 -14.97 -5.36
N ARG A 143 -14.89 -15.36 -6.41
CA ARG A 143 -14.71 -16.65 -7.08
C ARG A 143 -13.29 -16.80 -7.64
N TYR A 144 -12.75 -15.77 -8.29
CA TYR A 144 -11.36 -15.79 -8.74
C TYR A 144 -10.41 -16.07 -7.58
N LEU A 145 -10.56 -15.36 -6.46
CA LEU A 145 -9.73 -15.56 -5.27
C LEU A 145 -9.87 -16.96 -4.66
N ASP A 146 -11.09 -17.51 -4.63
CA ASP A 146 -11.38 -18.86 -4.13
C ASP A 146 -10.78 -19.97 -5.02
N ASP A 147 -10.75 -19.74 -6.33
CA ASP A 147 -10.26 -20.70 -7.33
C ASP A 147 -8.71 -20.69 -7.44
N LEU A 148 -8.01 -19.74 -6.81
CA LEU A 148 -6.56 -19.64 -6.88
C LEU A 148 -5.85 -20.72 -6.04
N PRO A 149 -4.89 -21.45 -6.63
CA PRO A 149 -3.97 -22.27 -5.84
C PRO A 149 -3.17 -21.42 -4.83
N PRO A 150 -2.76 -22.02 -3.69
CA PRO A 150 -1.79 -21.39 -2.79
C PRO A 150 -0.55 -20.89 -3.52
N GLY A 151 0.02 -19.78 -3.04
CA GLY A 151 1.20 -19.19 -3.65
C GLY A 151 0.94 -18.28 -4.85
N ARG A 152 -0.30 -18.17 -5.36
CA ARG A 152 -0.60 -17.32 -6.53
C ARG A 152 -0.92 -15.86 -6.22
N LEU A 153 -1.23 -15.54 -4.98
CA LEU A 153 -1.44 -14.16 -4.52
C LEU A 153 -0.21 -13.66 -3.78
N ALA A 154 0.22 -12.43 -4.08
CA ALA A 154 1.14 -11.73 -3.21
C ALA A 154 0.55 -11.57 -1.81
N ARG A 155 1.41 -11.27 -0.84
CA ARG A 155 1.01 -10.98 0.54
C ARG A 155 -0.08 -9.91 0.58
N GLY A 156 -1.23 -10.25 1.17
CA GLY A 156 -2.40 -9.39 1.22
C GLY A 156 -2.97 -8.99 -0.14
N GLY A 157 -2.74 -9.77 -1.20
CA GLY A 157 -3.13 -9.44 -2.58
C GLY A 157 -4.63 -9.16 -2.75
N ASP A 158 -5.48 -9.79 -1.94
CA ASP A 158 -6.92 -9.51 -1.88
C ASP A 158 -7.26 -8.08 -1.40
N ARG A 159 -6.32 -7.39 -0.73
CA ARG A 159 -6.46 -6.01 -0.24
C ARG A 159 -5.84 -4.98 -1.18
N HIS A 160 -5.26 -5.39 -2.30
CA HIS A 160 -4.57 -4.47 -3.20
C HIS A 160 -5.56 -3.59 -3.96
N ALA A 161 -5.17 -2.33 -4.21
CA ALA A 161 -6.02 -1.31 -4.83
C ALA A 161 -6.57 -1.77 -6.18
N GLU A 162 -5.77 -2.54 -6.92
CA GLU A 162 -6.07 -3.09 -8.24
C GLU A 162 -7.27 -4.05 -8.21
N LEU A 163 -7.34 -4.94 -7.21
CA LEU A 163 -8.47 -5.85 -7.04
C LEU A 163 -9.71 -5.10 -6.55
N ILE A 164 -9.52 -4.16 -5.63
CA ILE A 164 -10.60 -3.36 -5.04
C ILE A 164 -11.28 -2.49 -6.11
N VAL A 165 -10.52 -1.81 -6.98
CA VAL A 165 -11.11 -0.94 -8.01
C VAL A 165 -11.91 -1.75 -9.04
N VAL A 166 -11.41 -2.92 -9.46
CA VAL A 166 -12.15 -3.80 -10.38
C VAL A 166 -13.43 -4.32 -9.70
N SER A 167 -13.33 -4.74 -8.44
CA SER A 167 -14.49 -5.18 -7.67
C SER A 167 -15.55 -4.08 -7.51
N ASP A 168 -15.14 -2.84 -7.20
CA ASP A 168 -16.05 -1.69 -7.08
C ASP A 168 -16.73 -1.33 -8.42
N VAL A 169 -16.00 -1.42 -9.53
CA VAL A 169 -16.58 -1.23 -10.87
C VAL A 169 -17.63 -2.29 -11.15
N LEU A 170 -17.35 -3.56 -10.84
CA LEU A 170 -18.31 -4.64 -11.05
C LEU A 170 -19.57 -4.47 -10.20
N HIS A 171 -19.42 -4.10 -8.92
CA HIS A 171 -20.56 -3.75 -8.05
C HIS A 171 -21.40 -2.61 -8.62
N GLU A 172 -20.77 -1.55 -9.13
CA GLU A 172 -21.48 -0.42 -9.74
C GLU A 172 -22.31 -0.83 -10.97
N TYR A 173 -21.75 -1.66 -11.85
CA TYR A 173 -22.45 -2.09 -13.05
C TYR A 173 -23.55 -3.12 -12.74
N ASP A 174 -23.31 -4.06 -11.83
CA ASP A 174 -24.35 -5.01 -11.40
C ASP A 174 -25.48 -4.33 -10.63
N HIS A 175 -25.18 -3.29 -9.85
CA HIS A 175 -26.19 -2.46 -9.21
C HIS A 175 -27.13 -1.81 -10.25
N ARG A 176 -26.59 -1.32 -11.37
CA ARG A 176 -27.39 -0.77 -12.49
C ARG A 176 -28.19 -1.83 -13.21
N ARG A 177 -27.58 -2.99 -13.51
CA ARG A 177 -28.28 -4.14 -14.11
C ARG A 177 -29.46 -4.58 -13.25
N ALA A 178 -29.27 -4.66 -11.94
CA ALA A 178 -30.33 -5.01 -11.01
C ALA A 178 -31.49 -3.99 -11.02
N ALA A 179 -31.18 -2.69 -11.12
CA ALA A 179 -32.21 -1.64 -11.26
C ALA A 179 -33.02 -1.77 -12.56
N GLU A 180 -32.44 -2.36 -13.60
CA GLU A 180 -33.09 -2.67 -14.88
C GLU A 180 -33.71 -4.08 -14.93
N GLY A 181 -33.64 -4.85 -13.85
CA GLY A 181 -34.13 -6.24 -13.81
C GLY A 181 -33.27 -7.24 -14.60
N ILE A 182 -32.02 -6.87 -14.91
CA ILE A 182 -31.06 -7.69 -15.63
C ILE A 182 -30.24 -8.52 -14.62
N ALA A 183 -29.95 -9.77 -14.96
CA ALA A 183 -29.14 -10.65 -14.12
C ALA A 183 -27.71 -10.11 -13.89
N PRO A 184 -27.06 -10.46 -12.76
CA PRO A 184 -25.66 -10.12 -12.48
C PRO A 184 -24.69 -10.55 -13.59
N MET A 185 -23.57 -9.84 -13.71
CA MET A 185 -22.53 -10.12 -14.69
C MET A 185 -21.92 -11.50 -14.53
N GLY A 186 -21.79 -12.20 -15.66
CA GLY A 186 -20.86 -13.32 -15.81
C GLY A 186 -19.45 -12.85 -16.13
N MET A 187 -18.47 -13.77 -16.14
CA MET A 187 -17.09 -13.42 -16.52
C MET A 187 -16.98 -12.89 -17.95
N GLY A 188 -17.77 -13.40 -18.90
CA GLY A 188 -17.78 -12.90 -20.28
C GLY A 188 -18.26 -11.44 -20.37
N ASP A 189 -19.26 -11.06 -19.56
CA ASP A 189 -19.73 -9.67 -19.48
C ASP A 189 -18.64 -8.77 -18.88
N ALA A 190 -17.98 -9.24 -17.81
CA ALA A 190 -16.92 -8.50 -17.15
C ALA A 190 -15.70 -8.28 -18.07
N GLU A 191 -15.26 -9.32 -18.79
CA GLU A 191 -14.16 -9.21 -19.76
C GLU A 191 -14.51 -8.23 -20.90
N ALA A 192 -15.74 -8.29 -21.42
CA ALA A 192 -16.21 -7.37 -22.45
C ALA A 192 -16.27 -5.92 -21.96
N LEU A 193 -16.73 -5.70 -20.73
CA LEU A 193 -16.80 -4.37 -20.10
C LEU A 193 -15.40 -3.81 -19.83
N LEU A 194 -14.55 -4.59 -19.18
CA LEU A 194 -13.25 -4.14 -18.68
C LEU A 194 -12.19 -4.10 -19.79
N GLY A 195 -12.40 -4.77 -20.91
CA GLY A 195 -11.51 -4.72 -22.08
C GLY A 195 -11.35 -3.33 -22.70
N ALA A 196 -12.28 -2.40 -22.43
CA ALA A 196 -12.18 -1.00 -22.86
C ALA A 196 -11.58 -0.07 -21.79
N ALA A 197 -11.24 -0.61 -20.61
CA ALA A 197 -10.78 0.21 -19.49
C ALA A 197 -9.37 0.74 -19.70
N ARG A 198 -9.11 1.94 -19.19
CA ARG A 198 -7.74 2.45 -18.98
C ARG A 198 -7.37 2.25 -17.53
N PHE A 199 -6.19 1.71 -17.28
CA PHE A 199 -5.75 1.37 -15.95
C PHE A 199 -4.41 2.02 -15.61
N GLU A 200 -4.34 2.64 -14.44
CA GLU A 200 -3.12 3.21 -13.87
C GLU A 200 -3.05 2.87 -12.38
N VAL A 201 -1.84 2.69 -11.85
CA VAL A 201 -1.61 2.50 -10.42
C VAL A 201 -0.54 3.46 -9.94
N PHE A 202 -0.73 4.01 -8.75
CA PHE A 202 0.12 5.01 -8.13
C PHE A 202 0.56 4.49 -6.76
N ARG A 203 1.85 4.58 -6.46
CA ARG A 203 2.41 4.29 -5.15
C ARG A 203 2.35 5.55 -4.29
N VAL A 204 1.71 5.43 -3.14
CA VAL A 204 1.62 6.49 -2.13
C VAL A 204 2.82 6.34 -1.19
N ARG A 205 3.81 7.22 -1.35
CA ARG A 205 5.07 7.22 -0.60
C ARG A 205 5.29 8.56 0.08
N GLU A 206 6.31 8.62 0.93
CA GLU A 206 6.77 9.90 1.48
C GLU A 206 7.28 10.81 0.35
N PRO A 207 7.18 12.14 0.52
CA PRO A 207 7.64 13.07 -0.50
C PRO A 207 9.14 12.91 -0.78
N GLY A 208 9.49 12.98 -2.07
CA GLY A 208 10.86 12.80 -2.52
C GLY A 208 11.28 11.33 -2.66
N ASP A 209 10.47 10.37 -2.19
CA ASP A 209 10.71 8.95 -2.46
C ASP A 209 10.65 8.69 -3.98
N PRO A 210 11.73 8.14 -4.59
CA PRO A 210 11.78 7.86 -6.01
C PRO A 210 10.75 6.81 -6.49
N TYR A 211 10.18 6.01 -5.59
CA TYR A 211 9.11 5.07 -5.89
C TYR A 211 7.71 5.67 -5.76
N GLY A 212 7.58 6.92 -5.31
CA GLY A 212 6.30 7.61 -5.20
C GLY A 212 5.74 8.07 -6.55
N GLY A 213 4.42 8.04 -6.69
CA GLY A 213 3.73 8.45 -7.93
C GLY A 213 3.37 7.26 -8.83
N PRO A 214 3.23 7.47 -10.15
CA PRO A 214 2.85 6.41 -11.09
C PRO A 214 3.81 5.22 -10.99
N ALA A 215 3.26 4.01 -10.77
CA ALA A 215 4.07 2.80 -10.83
C ALA A 215 4.14 2.31 -12.28
N GLU A 216 5.29 1.80 -12.68
CA GLU A 216 5.47 1.23 -14.03
C GLU A 216 4.49 0.07 -14.26
N ARG A 217 4.31 -0.78 -13.25
CA ARG A 217 3.46 -1.97 -13.28
C ARG A 217 2.88 -2.26 -11.89
N PRO A 218 1.71 -2.91 -11.81
CA PRO A 218 1.19 -3.48 -10.56
C PRO A 218 2.05 -4.66 -10.11
N CYS A 219 1.84 -5.13 -8.87
CA CYS A 219 2.56 -6.32 -8.37
C CYS A 219 2.23 -7.57 -9.22
N ASP A 220 3.06 -8.60 -9.16
CA ASP A 220 2.95 -9.79 -10.03
C ASP A 220 1.56 -10.45 -9.98
N SER A 221 0.95 -10.60 -8.79
CA SER A 221 -0.39 -11.20 -8.67
C SER A 221 -1.50 -10.27 -9.16
N CYS A 222 -1.37 -8.96 -8.93
CA CYS A 222 -2.32 -7.98 -9.45
C CYS A 222 -2.28 -7.91 -10.98
N LEU A 223 -1.08 -8.01 -11.58
CA LEU A 223 -0.92 -8.08 -13.02
C LEU A 223 -1.66 -9.30 -13.59
N ALA A 224 -1.46 -10.48 -13.00
CA ALA A 224 -2.14 -11.70 -13.42
C ALA A 224 -3.67 -11.60 -13.28
N PHE A 225 -4.15 -10.99 -12.20
CA PHE A 225 -5.57 -10.70 -11.99
C PHE A 225 -6.14 -9.76 -13.06
N LEU A 226 -5.47 -8.63 -13.34
CA LEU A 226 -5.93 -7.65 -14.31
C LEU A 226 -5.97 -8.22 -15.73
N VAL A 227 -5.02 -9.09 -16.09
CA VAL A 227 -5.08 -9.84 -17.35
C VAL A 227 -6.26 -10.81 -17.36
N ARG A 228 -6.54 -11.51 -16.25
CA ARG A 228 -7.65 -12.47 -16.16
C ARG A 228 -9.01 -11.80 -16.36
N PHE A 229 -9.18 -10.57 -15.88
CA PHE A 229 -10.41 -9.77 -16.02
C PHE A 229 -10.46 -8.94 -17.31
N GLY A 230 -9.45 -9.06 -18.19
CA GLY A 230 -9.42 -8.36 -19.47
C GLY A 230 -9.02 -6.88 -19.39
N VAL A 231 -8.62 -6.37 -18.21
CA VAL A 231 -8.17 -4.99 -18.02
C VAL A 231 -6.81 -4.75 -18.68
N LEU A 232 -5.91 -5.74 -18.62
CA LEU A 232 -4.57 -5.68 -19.22
C LEU A 232 -4.42 -6.75 -20.32
N PRO A 233 -3.61 -6.48 -21.36
CA PRO A 233 -3.41 -7.43 -22.44
C PRO A 233 -2.62 -8.66 -21.99
N ARG A 234 -2.87 -9.81 -22.61
CA ARG A 234 -2.24 -11.09 -22.26
C ARG A 234 -0.70 -11.07 -22.31
N ALA A 235 -0.12 -10.20 -23.14
CA ALA A 235 1.33 -10.04 -23.24
C ALA A 235 1.99 -9.62 -21.92
N GLU A 236 1.28 -8.92 -21.04
CA GLU A 236 1.79 -8.48 -19.73
C GLU A 236 2.23 -9.65 -18.85
N LEU A 237 1.65 -10.85 -19.03
CA LEU A 237 2.04 -12.04 -18.27
C LEU A 237 3.52 -12.40 -18.42
N ALA A 238 4.19 -11.95 -19.48
CA ALA A 238 5.64 -12.11 -19.65
C ALA A 238 6.42 -11.52 -18.45
N PHE A 239 5.88 -10.49 -17.81
CA PHE A 239 6.50 -9.87 -16.63
C PHE A 239 6.32 -10.65 -15.35
N THR A 240 5.43 -11.64 -15.32
CA THR A 240 5.19 -12.53 -14.17
C THR A 240 5.86 -13.90 -14.32
N ALA A 241 6.68 -14.08 -15.37
CA ALA A 241 7.33 -15.36 -15.67
C ALA A 241 8.10 -15.91 -14.47
N GLU A 242 7.80 -17.15 -14.09
CA GLU A 242 8.46 -17.80 -12.96
C GLU A 242 9.97 -17.90 -13.22
N TRP A 243 10.76 -17.67 -12.17
CA TRP A 243 12.21 -17.75 -12.24
C TRP A 243 12.74 -18.35 -10.96
N ARG A 244 13.59 -19.38 -11.11
CA ARG A 244 14.25 -20.08 -10.01
C ARG A 244 15.75 -20.12 -10.28
N PRO A 245 16.59 -19.94 -9.24
CA PRO A 245 18.02 -20.13 -9.37
C PRO A 245 18.32 -21.61 -9.64
N GLU A 246 19.46 -21.87 -10.29
CA GLU A 246 20.06 -23.20 -10.31
C GLU A 246 20.64 -23.53 -8.94
N HIS A 247 20.69 -24.81 -8.60
CA HIS A 247 21.29 -25.26 -7.35
C HIS A 247 22.78 -24.91 -7.29
N ARG A 248 23.23 -24.37 -6.16
CA ARG A 248 24.62 -24.00 -5.90
C ARG A 248 25.06 -24.42 -4.51
N PRO A 249 26.34 -24.80 -4.32
CA PRO A 249 26.87 -25.05 -2.98
C PRO A 249 26.70 -23.81 -2.09
N ALA A 250 26.02 -23.97 -0.96
CA ALA A 250 25.82 -22.88 -0.01
C ALA A 250 27.12 -22.53 0.72
N HIS A 251 27.38 -21.22 0.94
CA HIS A 251 28.50 -20.75 1.76
C HIS A 251 28.44 -21.27 3.21
N HIS A 252 27.22 -21.44 3.74
CA HIS A 252 26.97 -22.01 5.06
C HIS A 252 25.99 -23.20 4.96
N PRO A 253 26.50 -24.42 4.72
CA PRO A 253 25.66 -25.61 4.65
C PRO A 253 24.81 -25.80 5.91
N GLY A 254 23.51 -26.02 5.74
CA GLY A 254 22.57 -26.28 6.84
C GLY A 254 21.99 -25.06 7.56
N ARG A 255 22.43 -23.83 7.24
CA ARG A 255 21.83 -22.60 7.80
C ARG A 255 20.43 -22.32 7.25
N PHE A 256 20.23 -22.64 5.98
CA PHE A 256 18.98 -22.42 5.25
C PHE A 256 18.53 -23.70 4.53
N PRO A 257 17.22 -23.87 4.26
CA PRO A 257 16.74 -24.83 3.27
C PRO A 257 17.44 -24.61 1.92
N GLU A 258 17.64 -25.68 1.15
CA GLU A 258 18.42 -25.65 -0.10
C GLU A 258 17.93 -24.55 -1.06
N GLU A 259 16.62 -24.50 -1.32
CA GLU A 259 16.06 -23.51 -2.26
C GLU A 259 16.21 -22.05 -1.80
N VAL A 260 16.33 -21.84 -0.47
CA VAL A 260 16.58 -20.52 0.12
C VAL A 260 18.05 -20.16 -0.06
N ALA A 261 18.95 -21.09 0.24
CA ALA A 261 20.38 -20.91 0.04
C ALA A 261 20.71 -20.61 -1.44
N ASP A 262 20.13 -21.36 -2.38
CA ASP A 262 20.32 -21.17 -3.82
C ASP A 262 19.92 -19.76 -4.27
N ALA A 263 18.79 -19.25 -3.75
CA ALA A 263 18.29 -17.92 -4.08
C ALA A 263 19.15 -16.80 -3.47
N LEU A 264 19.68 -17.00 -2.26
CA LEU A 264 20.59 -16.05 -1.63
C LEU A 264 21.93 -16.01 -2.37
N VAL A 265 22.51 -17.17 -2.69
CA VAL A 265 23.79 -17.26 -3.44
C VAL A 265 23.65 -16.68 -4.85
N ASP A 266 22.56 -16.99 -5.58
CA ASP A 266 22.31 -16.34 -6.87
C ASP A 266 22.12 -14.82 -6.73
N GLY A 267 21.49 -14.39 -5.63
CA GLY A 267 21.30 -12.98 -5.30
C GLY A 267 22.55 -12.26 -4.81
N GLY A 268 23.72 -12.90 -4.83
CA GLY A 268 25.01 -12.30 -4.46
C GLY A 268 25.30 -12.31 -2.95
N TRP A 269 24.63 -13.18 -2.18
CA TRP A 269 24.99 -13.36 -0.77
C TRP A 269 26.30 -14.13 -0.65
N GLU A 270 27.29 -13.50 -0.01
CA GLU A 270 28.63 -14.04 0.21
C GLU A 270 29.08 -13.71 1.64
N ASP A 271 29.88 -14.59 2.26
CA ASP A 271 30.54 -14.31 3.54
C ASP A 271 31.90 -13.67 3.29
N SER A 272 31.91 -12.34 3.20
CA SER A 272 33.07 -11.55 2.81
C SER A 272 33.42 -10.51 3.87
N GLY A 273 34.72 -10.32 4.13
CA GLY A 273 35.21 -9.26 5.01
C GLY A 273 34.83 -7.84 4.56
N PHE A 274 34.46 -7.66 3.28
CA PHE A 274 33.98 -6.39 2.73
C PHE A 274 32.55 -6.04 3.17
N ASN A 275 31.78 -7.00 3.68
CA ASN A 275 30.38 -6.82 4.05
C ASN A 275 30.19 -5.69 5.08
N ALA A 276 31.11 -5.57 6.04
CA ALA A 276 31.05 -4.51 7.06
C ALA A 276 31.19 -3.11 6.44
N ALA A 277 32.07 -2.94 5.45
CA ALA A 277 32.26 -1.68 4.76
C ALA A 277 31.05 -1.33 3.87
N LEU A 278 30.51 -2.31 3.14
CA LEU A 278 29.30 -2.14 2.33
C LEU A 278 28.10 -1.74 3.19
N ALA A 279 27.88 -2.44 4.31
CA ALA A 279 26.80 -2.13 5.23
C ALA A 279 26.97 -0.73 5.84
N ALA A 280 28.18 -0.35 6.25
CA ALA A 280 28.45 0.97 6.81
C ALA A 280 28.14 2.09 5.81
N GLY A 281 28.55 1.95 4.54
CA GLY A 281 28.23 2.92 3.48
C GLY A 281 26.73 3.03 3.23
N ALA A 282 26.03 1.90 3.06
CA ALA A 282 24.59 1.90 2.84
C ALA A 282 23.80 2.49 4.02
N ILE A 283 24.23 2.22 5.26
CA ILE A 283 23.65 2.82 6.47
C ILE A 283 23.86 4.33 6.46
N GLN A 284 25.08 4.80 6.19
CA GLN A 284 25.39 6.23 6.17
C GLN A 284 24.51 6.96 5.16
N GLU A 285 24.48 6.50 3.90
CA GLU A 285 23.67 7.11 2.84
C GLU A 285 22.17 7.07 3.18
N THR A 286 21.69 5.99 3.80
CA THR A 286 20.29 5.90 4.27
C THR A 286 19.98 6.98 5.33
N CYS A 287 20.92 7.26 6.23
CA CYS A 287 20.75 8.27 7.29
C CYS A 287 20.87 9.72 6.78
N GLU A 288 21.48 9.94 5.62
CA GLU A 288 21.56 11.25 4.97
C GLU A 288 20.17 11.72 4.49
N VAL A 289 19.28 10.79 4.15
CA VAL A 289 17.90 11.08 3.77
C VAL A 289 17.05 11.36 5.01
N ALA A 290 16.55 12.59 5.11
CA ALA A 290 15.66 13.00 6.20
C ALA A 290 14.19 12.79 5.83
N GLY A 291 13.39 12.30 6.78
CA GLY A 291 11.94 12.50 6.74
C GLY A 291 11.57 13.94 7.10
N ARG A 292 10.27 14.24 7.11
CA ARG A 292 9.76 15.55 7.51
C ARG A 292 9.88 15.77 9.02
N GLN A 293 9.65 14.72 9.81
CA GLN A 293 9.66 14.78 11.27
C GLN A 293 10.71 13.86 11.89
N HIS A 294 11.07 12.78 11.18
CA HIS A 294 11.95 11.74 11.68
C HIS A 294 13.19 11.56 10.80
N ARG A 295 14.19 10.90 11.37
CA ARG A 295 15.41 10.47 10.70
C ARG A 295 15.68 9.01 11.04
N HIS A 296 16.30 8.29 10.11
CA HIS A 296 16.79 6.95 10.40
C HIS A 296 17.99 7.02 11.34
N GLU A 297 17.94 6.23 12.41
CA GLU A 297 19.05 6.08 13.36
C GLU A 297 19.41 4.59 13.45
N PRO A 298 20.65 4.19 13.08
CA PRO A 298 21.03 2.80 13.12
C PRO A 298 21.23 2.34 14.56
N PHE A 299 20.99 1.06 14.80
CA PHE A 299 21.21 0.39 16.08
C PHE A 299 21.87 -0.98 15.84
N PRO A 300 22.45 -1.62 16.88
CA PRO A 300 23.28 -2.81 16.70
C PRO A 300 22.63 -3.95 15.91
N ALA A 301 21.33 -4.20 16.10
CA ALA A 301 20.60 -5.23 15.35
C ALA A 301 20.52 -4.92 13.84
N ALA A 302 20.25 -3.66 13.47
CA ALA A 302 20.26 -3.22 12.07
C ALA A 302 21.63 -3.35 11.41
N VAL A 303 22.69 -2.94 12.12
CA VAL A 303 24.07 -3.07 11.62
C VAL A 303 24.43 -4.54 11.37
N ARG A 304 24.08 -5.43 12.31
CA ARG A 304 24.31 -6.88 12.15
C ARG A 304 23.53 -7.45 10.97
N ALA A 305 22.25 -7.11 10.84
CA ALA A 305 21.39 -7.56 9.74
C ALA A 305 21.97 -7.18 8.37
N LEU A 306 22.34 -5.90 8.21
CA LEU A 306 22.87 -5.36 6.97
C LEU A 306 24.29 -5.85 6.66
N THR A 307 25.08 -6.18 7.69
CA THR A 307 26.40 -6.79 7.52
C THR A 307 26.29 -8.28 7.16
N ALA A 308 25.28 -8.99 7.68
CA ALA A 308 25.07 -10.40 7.37
C ALA A 308 24.53 -10.61 5.95
N PHE A 309 23.72 -9.67 5.44
CA PHE A 309 23.09 -9.73 4.13
C PHE A 309 23.19 -8.37 3.40
N PRO A 310 24.39 -7.91 3.03
CA PRO A 310 24.54 -6.60 2.40
C PRO A 310 24.04 -6.64 0.96
N ALA A 311 22.95 -5.92 0.67
CA ALA A 311 22.46 -5.67 -0.68
C ALA A 311 22.22 -6.92 -1.56
N VAL A 312 21.80 -8.05 -0.95
CA VAL A 312 21.34 -9.23 -1.69
C VAL A 312 20.22 -8.82 -2.63
N LEU A 313 20.20 -9.35 -3.85
CA LEU A 313 19.16 -9.13 -4.85
C LEU A 313 18.57 -10.46 -5.29
N SER A 314 17.56 -10.95 -4.58
CA SER A 314 16.88 -12.18 -4.97
C SER A 314 16.04 -11.94 -6.22
N ARG A 315 16.33 -12.74 -7.26
CA ARG A 315 15.54 -12.78 -8.50
C ARG A 315 14.44 -13.84 -8.45
N ARG A 316 14.43 -14.69 -7.40
CA ARG A 316 13.45 -15.77 -7.21
C ARG A 316 12.05 -15.19 -7.37
N ARG A 317 11.25 -15.82 -8.23
CA ARG A 317 9.90 -15.36 -8.54
C ARG A 317 9.01 -16.53 -8.90
N GLY A 318 7.79 -16.53 -8.39
CA GLY A 318 6.80 -17.54 -8.72
C GLY A 318 5.97 -17.95 -7.52
N PRO A 319 5.15 -19.01 -7.65
CA PRO A 319 4.36 -19.53 -6.56
C PRO A 319 5.23 -20.00 -5.40
N GLY A 320 4.91 -19.54 -4.19
CA GLY A 320 5.45 -20.08 -2.95
C GLY A 320 4.51 -21.08 -2.29
N GLU A 321 4.83 -21.45 -1.04
CA GLU A 321 4.02 -22.36 -0.22
C GLU A 321 2.60 -21.81 0.01
N GLN A 322 2.46 -20.51 0.21
CA GLN A 322 1.20 -19.86 0.59
C GLN A 322 0.96 -18.53 -0.16
N VAL A 323 2.01 -17.73 -0.38
CA VAL A 323 1.95 -16.46 -1.12
C VAL A 323 2.97 -16.45 -2.26
N TRP A 324 2.76 -15.54 -3.22
CA TRP A 324 3.67 -15.33 -4.34
C TRP A 324 5.02 -14.84 -3.84
N ILE A 325 6.10 -15.43 -4.36
CA ILE A 325 7.46 -15.02 -4.09
C ILE A 325 7.79 -13.89 -5.06
N SER A 326 8.00 -12.70 -4.51
CA SER A 326 8.41 -11.51 -5.24
C SER A 326 9.94 -11.35 -5.19
N ARG A 327 10.48 -10.71 -6.23
CA ARG A 327 11.88 -10.27 -6.22
C ARG A 327 12.08 -9.23 -5.12
N PHE A 328 13.21 -9.29 -4.43
CA PHE A 328 13.50 -8.33 -3.37
C PHE A 328 14.99 -8.02 -3.26
N THR A 329 15.29 -6.96 -2.52
CA THR A 329 16.66 -6.66 -2.10
C THR A 329 16.77 -6.33 -0.62
N THR A 330 17.92 -6.62 0.00
CA THR A 330 18.28 -6.25 1.38
C THR A 330 19.11 -4.96 1.44
N ASN A 331 18.88 -4.05 0.49
CA ASN A 331 19.53 -2.74 0.47
C ASN A 331 18.65 -1.70 1.20
N PRO A 332 19.12 -1.10 2.31
CA PRO A 332 18.35 -0.17 3.12
C PRO A 332 18.01 1.13 2.38
N LEU A 333 18.79 1.49 1.35
CA LEU A 333 18.54 2.67 0.51
C LEU A 333 17.17 2.64 -0.17
N ARG A 334 16.62 1.43 -0.40
CA ARG A 334 15.27 1.28 -0.98
C ARG A 334 14.16 1.74 -0.04
N GLY A 335 14.46 1.94 1.24
CA GLY A 335 13.58 2.52 2.24
C GLY A 335 14.11 3.82 2.86
N ALA A 336 15.13 4.48 2.28
CA ALA A 336 15.75 5.66 2.90
C ALA A 336 14.81 6.86 3.07
N HIS A 337 13.78 6.97 2.23
CA HIS A 337 12.75 8.01 2.33
C HIS A 337 11.60 7.64 3.29
N SER A 338 11.71 6.56 4.07
CA SER A 338 10.58 6.02 4.87
C SER A 338 10.65 6.39 6.35
N ALA A 339 11.40 7.43 6.73
CA ALA A 339 11.66 7.75 8.12
C ALA A 339 10.39 8.07 8.92
N ASP A 340 9.44 8.83 8.36
CA ASP A 340 8.20 9.14 9.07
C ASP A 340 7.25 7.93 9.12
N THR A 341 7.21 7.14 8.06
CA THR A 341 6.42 5.91 7.93
C THR A 341 6.89 4.84 8.91
N LEU A 342 8.21 4.62 9.01
CA LEU A 342 8.78 3.68 9.96
C LEU A 342 8.68 4.20 11.40
N ALA A 343 8.69 5.52 11.63
CA ALA A 343 8.44 6.09 12.94
C ALA A 343 6.98 5.90 13.40
N ASP A 344 6.01 6.09 12.50
CA ASP A 344 4.59 5.78 12.75
C ASP A 344 4.42 4.32 13.17
N PHE A 345 5.03 3.39 12.44
CA PHE A 345 4.93 1.97 12.76
C PHE A 345 5.75 1.58 14.01
N ALA A 346 6.91 2.19 14.24
CA ALA A 346 7.70 2.02 15.45
C ALA A 346 6.93 2.41 16.71
N ALA A 347 6.11 3.48 16.64
CA ALA A 347 5.25 3.90 17.74
C ALA A 347 4.19 2.84 18.10
N VAL A 348 3.70 2.09 17.11
CA VAL A 348 2.77 0.97 17.32
C VAL A 348 3.48 -0.24 17.95
N LEU A 349 4.69 -0.57 17.49
CA LEU A 349 5.46 -1.70 18.01
C LEU A 349 6.14 -1.44 19.36
N GLY A 350 6.33 -0.17 19.73
CA GLY A 350 7.09 0.22 20.93
C GLY A 350 8.60 -0.03 20.81
N THR A 351 9.14 -0.13 19.59
CA THR A 351 10.59 -0.30 19.33
C THR A 351 11.00 0.44 18.06
N ARG A 352 12.27 0.86 17.99
CA ARG A 352 12.80 1.56 16.81
C ARG A 352 12.93 0.62 15.62
N LEU A 353 12.72 1.18 14.43
CA LEU A 353 12.86 0.48 13.16
C LEU A 353 13.93 1.12 12.29
N PHE A 354 14.67 0.29 11.55
CA PHE A 354 15.62 0.72 10.53
C PHE A 354 15.30 0.00 9.21
N PRO A 355 15.31 0.69 8.05
CA PRO A 355 15.03 0.06 6.77
C PRO A 355 16.07 -1.02 6.49
N PHE A 356 15.60 -2.16 5.98
CA PHE A 356 16.43 -3.33 5.65
C PHE A 356 16.40 -3.63 4.15
N GLY A 357 15.31 -3.34 3.45
CA GLY A 357 15.15 -3.78 2.07
C GLY A 357 13.79 -3.45 1.46
N SER A 358 13.49 -4.04 0.29
CA SER A 358 12.23 -3.82 -0.44
C SER A 358 11.95 -4.90 -1.48
N GLU A 359 10.67 -5.21 -1.73
CA GLU A 359 10.18 -5.90 -2.94
C GLU A 359 9.99 -4.90 -4.09
N HIS A 360 11.08 -4.42 -4.69
CA HIS A 360 11.06 -3.56 -5.89
C HIS A 360 10.10 -2.35 -5.85
N GLY A 361 9.99 -1.73 -4.67
CA GLY A 361 9.13 -0.57 -4.43
C GLY A 361 7.66 -0.89 -4.13
N ASP A 362 7.27 -2.16 -4.01
CA ASP A 362 5.92 -2.57 -3.56
C ASP A 362 5.83 -2.58 -2.03
N SER A 363 6.83 -3.15 -1.36
CA SER A 363 6.94 -3.17 0.10
C SER A 363 8.26 -2.57 0.59
N ILE A 364 8.28 -2.09 1.83
CA ILE A 364 9.48 -1.74 2.58
C ILE A 364 9.70 -2.80 3.64
N PHE A 365 10.92 -3.30 3.76
CA PHE A 365 11.34 -4.15 4.87
C PHE A 365 12.05 -3.34 5.92
N ALA A 366 11.78 -3.61 7.19
CA ALA A 366 12.43 -2.97 8.32
C ALA A 366 12.81 -4.00 9.38
N VAL A 367 13.92 -3.77 10.05
CA VAL A 367 14.37 -4.54 11.20
C VAL A 367 14.19 -3.71 12.46
N ASP A 368 13.88 -4.34 13.58
CA ASP A 368 13.78 -3.68 14.88
C ASP A 368 15.00 -3.92 15.79
N GLU A 369 14.99 -3.31 16.98
CA GLU A 369 16.11 -3.42 17.93
C GLU A 369 16.36 -4.84 18.45
N GLN A 370 15.35 -5.72 18.38
CA GLN A 370 15.47 -7.13 18.75
C GLN A 370 15.96 -7.99 17.58
N GLY A 371 16.01 -7.46 16.36
CA GLY A 371 16.39 -8.17 15.14
C GLY A 371 15.21 -8.78 14.39
N ARG A 372 13.98 -8.55 14.85
CA ARG A 372 12.76 -8.99 14.15
C ARG A 372 12.59 -8.20 12.86
N VAL A 373 12.04 -8.83 11.84
CA VAL A 373 11.86 -8.20 10.53
C VAL A 373 10.38 -8.08 10.19
N PHE A 374 10.02 -6.91 9.68
CA PHE A 374 8.67 -6.56 9.26
C PHE A 374 8.64 -6.11 7.80
N ALA A 375 7.49 -6.25 7.15
CA ALA A 375 7.20 -5.66 5.85
C ALA A 375 6.02 -4.69 5.95
N LEU A 376 6.09 -3.57 5.23
CA LEU A 376 5.02 -2.59 5.10
C LEU A 376 4.69 -2.41 3.61
N ASP A 377 3.43 -2.59 3.24
CA ASP A 377 2.94 -2.45 1.88
C ASP A 377 1.52 -1.88 1.84
N GLN A 378 0.91 -1.84 0.65
CA GLN A 378 -0.43 -1.31 0.45
C GLN A 378 -1.55 -2.08 1.20
N ALA A 379 -1.30 -3.31 1.63
CA ALA A 379 -2.26 -4.15 2.36
C ALA A 379 -2.09 -4.10 3.89
N GLY A 380 -0.99 -3.53 4.37
CA GLY A 380 -0.73 -3.28 5.79
C GLY A 380 0.70 -3.63 6.19
N GLU A 381 0.82 -4.02 7.46
CA GLU A 381 2.08 -4.34 8.11
C GLU A 381 2.14 -5.82 8.50
N TRP A 382 3.31 -6.43 8.37
CA TRP A 382 3.47 -7.89 8.43
C TRP A 382 4.73 -8.28 9.21
N PHE A 383 4.64 -9.29 10.06
CA PHE A 383 5.77 -9.89 10.76
C PHE A 383 6.38 -11.01 9.92
N LEU A 384 7.58 -10.79 9.38
CA LEU A 384 8.25 -11.76 8.49
C LEU A 384 9.00 -12.85 9.26
N GLY A 385 9.59 -12.50 10.40
CA GLY A 385 10.41 -13.44 11.17
C GLY A 385 11.01 -12.84 12.44
N ALA A 386 11.35 -13.72 13.38
CA ALA A 386 11.97 -13.35 14.65
C ALA A 386 13.42 -12.85 14.49
N ASP A 387 14.04 -13.20 13.35
CA ASP A 387 15.35 -12.74 12.91
C ASP A 387 15.39 -12.66 11.38
N VAL A 388 16.53 -12.23 10.83
CA VAL A 388 16.72 -12.05 9.39
C VAL A 388 16.68 -13.38 8.63
N ASP A 389 17.19 -14.47 9.21
CA ASP A 389 17.22 -15.77 8.55
C ASP A 389 15.79 -16.33 8.40
N ALA A 390 14.99 -16.22 9.46
CA ALA A 390 13.58 -16.56 9.44
C ALA A 390 12.81 -15.70 8.43
N ALA A 391 13.08 -14.40 8.38
CA ALA A 391 12.43 -13.49 7.44
C ALA A 391 12.76 -13.80 5.97
N LEU A 392 14.03 -14.04 5.66
CA LEU A 392 14.46 -14.43 4.31
C LEU A 392 13.88 -15.79 3.91
N THR A 393 13.79 -16.74 4.85
CA THR A 393 13.12 -18.03 4.63
C THR A 393 11.63 -17.84 4.33
N THR A 394 10.93 -17.00 5.10
CA THR A 394 9.52 -16.65 4.86
C THR A 394 9.31 -16.08 3.46
N LEU A 395 10.14 -15.12 3.04
CA LEU A 395 10.04 -14.48 1.73
C LEU A 395 10.36 -15.47 0.60
N LEU A 396 11.45 -16.23 0.71
CA LEU A 396 11.95 -17.08 -0.37
C LEU A 396 11.18 -18.38 -0.53
N LEU A 397 10.51 -18.87 0.51
CA LEU A 397 9.58 -20.00 0.40
C LEU A 397 8.14 -19.52 0.14
N GLY A 398 7.88 -18.21 0.21
CA GLY A 398 6.56 -17.63 0.02
C GLY A 398 5.57 -18.12 1.07
N ARG A 399 5.96 -18.06 2.34
CA ARG A 399 5.07 -18.31 3.48
C ARG A 399 4.28 -17.06 3.80
N ALA A 400 3.02 -17.24 4.20
CA ALA A 400 2.16 -16.14 4.59
C ALA A 400 2.60 -15.61 5.96
N PRO A 401 3.11 -14.37 6.07
CA PRO A 401 3.47 -13.81 7.35
C PRO A 401 2.24 -13.42 8.16
N ALA A 402 2.39 -13.38 9.48
CA ALA A 402 1.35 -12.88 10.37
C ALA A 402 1.16 -11.37 10.15
N ARG A 403 -0.09 -10.92 10.15
CA ARG A 403 -0.42 -9.50 10.00
C ARG A 403 -0.31 -8.80 11.34
N VAL A 404 0.31 -7.63 11.34
CA VAL A 404 0.37 -6.78 12.53
C VAL A 404 -0.89 -5.93 12.61
N ARG A 405 -1.59 -6.00 13.74
CA ARG A 405 -2.79 -5.21 14.04
C ARG A 405 -2.40 -3.79 14.43
N ASP A 406 -3.38 -2.88 14.41
CA ASP A 406 -3.16 -1.48 14.80
C ASP A 406 -2.81 -1.28 16.28
N ASP A 407 -2.90 -2.34 17.11
CA ASP A 407 -2.43 -2.39 18.51
C ASP A 407 -1.01 -2.98 18.66
N GLY A 408 -0.36 -3.35 17.56
CA GLY A 408 1.00 -3.91 17.55
C GLY A 408 1.08 -5.42 17.78
N THR A 409 -0.05 -6.13 17.93
CA THR A 409 -0.08 -7.60 18.06
C THR A 409 -0.12 -8.30 16.69
N TRP A 410 0.34 -9.56 16.60
CA TRP A 410 0.23 -10.40 15.40
C TRP A 410 -0.10 -11.85 15.73
#